data_AF-A0A1H8JA54-F1
#
_entry.id   AF-A0A1H8JA54-F1
#
_cell.length_a   1.000
_cell.length_b   1.000
_cell.length_c   1.000
_cell.angle_alpha   90.00
_cell.angle_beta   90.00
_cell.angle_gamma   90.00
#
_symmetry.space_group_name_H-M   'P 1'
#
loop_
_entity.id
_entity.type
_entity.pdbx_description
1 polymer ?
#
loop_
_entity_poly.entity_id
_entity_poly.type
_entity_poly.pdbx_seq_one_letter_code
_entity_poly.pdbx_strand_id
1 'polypeptide(L)'
;MIEGDLTDTARLASLGDETPEGRSIVVLAGIGAAAPATAAMVAFTAQTRVSGIDIGDRQIRKGAVEAILKLRDFDADAVRQIRALTEKVARASGTPLAVADGDRLLGAIALKDIVKAGIKERFAELRRMGIRTVMITGDTPLTAAAIAAESGVDDSLAVATPEEKLASIRAEQAGGKLVAMCGDGTNDAPPLAPAHVGVAINTGTQAAREAGNMVDLDSNPA
;
A
#
# COMPACT_ATOMS: atom_id res chain seq x y z
N MET A 1 4.60 2.32 -27.31
CA MET A 1 4.94 1.32 -26.28
C MET A 1 4.02 0.13 -26.49
N ILE A 2 4.53 -1.09 -26.63
CA ILE A 2 3.70 -2.29 -26.73
C ILE A 2 3.35 -2.71 -25.30
N GLU A 3 2.08 -2.60 -24.93
CA GLU A 3 1.56 -2.84 -23.57
C GLU A 3 1.91 -4.22 -23.00
N GLY A 4 2.17 -5.20 -23.87
CA GLY A 4 2.64 -6.54 -23.51
C GLY A 4 4.03 -6.59 -22.87
N ASP A 5 4.97 -5.73 -23.30
CA ASP A 5 6.36 -5.74 -22.81
C ASP A 5 6.45 -5.20 -21.36
N LEU A 6 5.63 -4.21 -21.03
CA LEU A 6 5.53 -3.67 -19.67
C LEU A 6 4.90 -4.69 -18.72
N THR A 7 3.82 -5.34 -19.14
CA THR A 7 3.09 -6.32 -18.30
C THR A 7 3.97 -7.51 -17.95
N ASP A 8 4.68 -8.06 -18.93
CA ASP A 8 5.59 -9.19 -18.69
C ASP A 8 6.75 -8.82 -17.79
N THR A 9 7.35 -7.64 -18.02
CA THR A 9 8.48 -7.16 -17.22
C THR A 9 8.05 -6.83 -15.79
N ALA A 10 6.89 -6.22 -15.61
CA ALA A 10 6.29 -5.97 -14.30
C ALA A 10 6.04 -7.26 -13.52
N ARG A 11 5.49 -8.31 -14.18
CA ARG A 11 5.29 -9.62 -13.56
C ARG A 11 6.61 -10.21 -13.09
N LEU A 12 7.61 -10.27 -13.97
CA LEU A 12 8.95 -10.81 -13.66
C LEU A 12 9.59 -10.07 -12.48
N ALA A 13 9.49 -8.74 -12.44
CA ALA A 13 9.97 -7.93 -11.33
C ALA A 13 9.24 -8.19 -10.00
N SER A 14 8.04 -8.78 -10.06
CA SER A 14 7.17 -9.01 -8.91
C SER A 14 7.24 -10.44 -8.37
N LEU A 15 7.84 -11.39 -9.09
CA LEU A 15 7.84 -12.80 -8.68
C LEU A 15 8.56 -13.06 -7.35
N GLY A 16 9.59 -12.26 -7.03
CA GLY A 16 10.30 -12.30 -5.74
C GLY A 16 9.76 -11.32 -4.70
N ASP A 17 8.66 -10.63 -4.99
CA ASP A 17 8.08 -9.61 -4.11
C ASP A 17 6.89 -10.20 -3.35
N GLU A 18 7.13 -10.60 -2.11
CA GLU A 18 6.13 -11.23 -1.24
C GLU A 18 5.14 -10.23 -0.64
N THR A 19 5.26 -8.93 -0.91
CA THR A 19 4.30 -7.93 -0.44
C THR A 19 2.92 -8.12 -1.09
N PRO A 20 1.81 -7.64 -0.47
CA PRO A 20 0.51 -7.59 -1.12
C PRO A 20 0.54 -6.91 -2.50
N GLU A 21 1.32 -5.85 -2.63
CA GLU A 21 1.54 -5.10 -3.86
C GLU A 21 2.22 -5.97 -4.92
N GLY A 22 3.32 -6.63 -4.57
CA GLY A 22 4.01 -7.58 -5.46
C GLY A 22 3.07 -8.68 -5.96
N ARG A 23 2.34 -9.33 -5.05
CA ARG A 23 1.38 -10.38 -5.37
C ARG A 23 0.25 -9.90 -6.28
N SER A 24 -0.31 -8.72 -6.02
CA SER A 24 -1.39 -8.16 -6.85
C SER A 24 -0.94 -7.88 -8.29
N ILE A 25 0.31 -7.48 -8.51
CA ILE A 25 0.87 -7.27 -9.85
C ILE A 25 0.99 -8.60 -10.60
N VAL A 26 1.47 -9.66 -9.93
CA VAL A 26 1.55 -11.01 -10.54
C VAL A 26 0.17 -11.50 -10.95
N VAL A 27 -0.84 -11.30 -10.08
CA VAL A 27 -2.24 -11.67 -10.37
C VAL A 27 -2.79 -10.88 -11.55
N LEU A 28 -2.59 -9.55 -11.58
CA LEU A 28 -3.08 -8.69 -12.65
C LEU A 28 -2.43 -9.02 -14.00
N ALA A 29 -1.12 -9.28 -14.01
CA ALA A 29 -0.39 -9.64 -15.22
C ALA A 29 -0.77 -11.03 -15.77
N GLY A 30 -1.32 -11.91 -14.92
CA GLY A 30 -1.74 -13.25 -15.29
C GLY A 30 -0.58 -14.20 -15.58
N ILE A 31 -0.88 -15.27 -16.33
CA ILE A 31 0.11 -16.30 -16.67
C ILE A 31 1.04 -15.76 -17.76
N GLY A 32 2.34 -15.76 -17.48
CA GLY A 32 3.38 -15.47 -18.47
C GLY A 32 4.52 -16.47 -18.40
N ALA A 33 5.56 -16.23 -19.20
CA ALA A 33 6.73 -17.11 -19.24
C ALA A 33 7.36 -17.32 -17.85
N ALA A 34 7.75 -18.56 -17.53
CA ALA A 34 8.46 -18.84 -16.30
C ALA A 34 9.80 -18.08 -16.29
N ALA A 35 10.19 -17.58 -15.12
CA ALA A 35 11.54 -17.07 -14.94
C ALA A 35 12.55 -18.20 -15.20
N PRO A 36 13.66 -17.96 -15.92
CA PRO A 36 14.71 -18.96 -16.10
C PRO A 36 15.23 -19.47 -14.75
N ALA A 37 15.60 -20.76 -14.68
CA ALA A 37 16.10 -21.35 -13.45
C ALA A 37 17.40 -20.68 -12.92
N THR A 38 18.14 -20.01 -13.80
CA THR A 38 19.36 -19.25 -13.47
C THR A 38 19.09 -17.82 -13.02
N ALA A 39 17.83 -17.39 -12.96
CA ALA A 39 17.49 -16.03 -12.60
C ALA A 39 17.63 -15.80 -11.08
N ALA A 40 18.20 -14.66 -10.70
CA ALA A 40 18.33 -14.27 -9.30
C ALA A 40 17.21 -13.29 -8.93
N MET A 41 16.39 -13.66 -7.94
CA MET A 41 15.33 -12.79 -7.45
C MET A 41 15.90 -11.67 -6.58
N VAL A 42 15.39 -10.46 -6.75
CA VAL A 42 15.64 -9.32 -5.88
C VAL A 42 14.38 -9.08 -5.07
N ALA A 43 14.38 -9.55 -3.82
CA ALA A 43 13.27 -9.35 -2.90
C ALA A 43 13.06 -7.86 -2.59
N PHE A 44 11.80 -7.49 -2.33
CA PHE A 44 11.49 -6.15 -1.87
C PHE A 44 12.07 -5.89 -0.48
N THR A 45 12.61 -4.69 -0.26
CA THR A 45 12.96 -4.20 1.07
C THR A 45 12.45 -2.77 1.27
N ALA A 46 12.07 -2.42 2.50
CA ALA A 46 11.60 -1.07 2.82
C ALA A 46 12.71 -0.01 2.64
N GLN A 47 13.98 -0.41 2.73
CA GLN A 47 15.15 0.45 2.57
C GLN A 47 15.38 0.81 1.10
N THR A 48 15.35 -0.19 0.21
CA THR A 48 15.53 0.04 -1.23
C THR A 48 14.25 0.51 -1.91
N ARG A 49 13.07 0.14 -1.39
CA ARG A 49 11.76 0.36 -2.01
C ARG A 49 11.65 -0.18 -3.44
N VAL A 50 12.44 -1.22 -3.74
CA VAL A 50 12.59 -1.82 -5.06
C VAL A 50 12.61 -3.35 -4.91
N SER A 51 11.97 -4.03 -5.86
CA SER A 51 12.06 -5.46 -6.12
C SER A 51 12.40 -5.72 -7.60
N GLY A 52 12.76 -6.95 -7.95
CA GLY A 52 13.16 -7.25 -9.31
C GLY A 52 13.64 -8.67 -9.54
N ILE A 53 14.26 -8.86 -10.70
CA ILE A 53 14.90 -10.11 -11.09
C ILE A 53 16.09 -9.82 -12.00
N ASP A 54 17.15 -10.61 -11.85
CA ASP A 54 18.33 -10.60 -12.72
C ASP A 54 18.35 -11.86 -13.59
N ILE A 55 18.43 -11.70 -14.91
CA ILE A 55 18.41 -12.78 -15.90
C ILE A 55 19.63 -12.60 -16.82
N GLY A 56 20.75 -13.24 -16.47
CA GLY A 56 22.03 -12.95 -17.14
C GLY A 56 22.44 -11.50 -16.91
N ASP A 57 22.68 -10.75 -17.99
CA ASP A 57 23.01 -9.31 -17.93
C ASP A 57 21.78 -8.40 -17.80
N ARG A 58 20.57 -8.96 -17.98
CA ARG A 58 19.33 -8.21 -17.92
C ARG A 58 18.91 -7.98 -16.47
N GLN A 59 18.74 -6.71 -16.09
CA GLN A 59 18.32 -6.34 -14.74
C GLN A 59 16.96 -5.67 -14.76
N ILE A 60 15.93 -6.40 -14.33
CA ILE A 60 14.56 -5.92 -14.31
C ILE A 60 14.24 -5.42 -12.90
N ARG A 61 13.69 -4.21 -12.78
CA ARG A 61 13.36 -3.59 -11.48
C ARG A 61 11.99 -2.95 -11.51
N LYS A 62 11.26 -3.05 -10.40
CA LYS A 62 10.06 -2.27 -10.11
C LYS A 62 10.15 -1.65 -8.73
N GLY A 63 9.52 -0.50 -8.52
CA GLY A 63 9.51 0.10 -7.19
C GLY A 63 9.04 1.54 -7.17
N ALA A 64 9.26 2.19 -6.03
CA ALA A 64 8.98 3.60 -5.87
C ALA A 64 9.72 4.41 -6.96
N VAL A 65 9.02 5.36 -7.58
CA VAL A 65 9.51 6.11 -8.75
C VAL A 65 10.90 6.70 -8.51
N GLU A 66 11.08 7.45 -7.41
CA GLU A 66 12.38 8.06 -7.08
C GLU A 66 13.46 7.03 -6.72
N ALA A 67 13.09 5.84 -6.22
CA ALA A 67 14.07 4.80 -5.94
C ALA A 67 14.59 4.18 -7.24
N ILE A 68 13.70 3.90 -8.20
CA ILE A 68 14.06 3.42 -9.53
C ILE A 68 14.94 4.43 -10.25
N LEU A 69 14.55 5.70 -10.27
CA LEU A 69 15.30 6.77 -10.92
C LEU A 69 16.70 7.00 -10.33
N LYS A 70 16.97 6.54 -9.10
CA LYS A 70 18.29 6.62 -8.45
C LYS A 70 19.20 5.42 -8.74
N LEU A 71 18.66 4.32 -9.29
CA LEU A 71 19.47 3.13 -9.54
C LEU A 71 20.51 3.36 -10.64
N ARG A 72 20.16 4.19 -11.63
CA ARG A 72 20.95 4.44 -12.84
C ARG A 72 20.62 5.81 -13.43
N ASP A 73 21.49 6.28 -14.32
CA ASP A 73 21.21 7.45 -15.14
C ASP A 73 20.33 7.04 -16.33
N PHE A 74 19.05 7.43 -16.26
CA PHE A 74 18.10 7.23 -17.35
C PHE A 74 18.06 8.44 -18.27
N ASP A 75 17.64 8.22 -19.52
CA ASP A 75 17.40 9.29 -20.48
C ASP A 75 16.44 10.36 -19.93
N ALA A 76 16.81 11.63 -20.10
CA ALA A 76 16.09 12.76 -19.49
C ALA A 76 14.66 12.89 -20.00
N ASP A 77 14.39 12.52 -21.25
CA ASP A 77 13.05 12.58 -21.84
C ASP A 77 12.18 11.44 -21.29
N ALA A 78 12.74 10.24 -21.16
CA ALA A 78 12.08 9.11 -20.50
C ALA A 78 11.73 9.43 -19.03
N VAL A 79 12.63 10.07 -18.29
CA VAL A 79 12.36 10.51 -16.90
C VAL A 79 11.19 11.50 -16.86
N ARG A 80 11.15 12.48 -17.76
CA ARG A 80 10.03 13.44 -17.83
C ARG A 80 8.70 12.74 -18.13
N GLN A 81 8.70 11.77 -19.03
CA GLN A 81 7.50 10.99 -19.38
C GLN A 81 7.00 10.14 -18.20
N ILE A 82 7.88 9.43 -17.50
CA ILE A 82 7.52 8.66 -16.30
C ILE A 82 6.98 9.59 -15.21
N ARG A 83 7.62 10.72 -14.94
CA ARG A 83 7.11 11.68 -13.95
C ARG A 83 5.69 12.14 -14.32
N ALA A 84 5.43 12.49 -15.58
CA ALA A 84 4.09 12.88 -16.03
C ALA A 84 3.03 11.76 -15.90
N LEU A 85 3.39 10.50 -16.20
CA LEU A 85 2.49 9.35 -16.02
C LEU A 85 2.18 9.11 -14.55
N THR A 86 3.21 9.12 -13.71
CA THR A 86 3.08 8.86 -12.26
C THR A 86 2.32 9.97 -11.54
N GLU A 87 2.42 11.22 -12.01
CA GLU A 87 1.60 12.33 -11.51
C GLU A 87 0.10 12.11 -11.81
N LYS A 88 -0.24 11.57 -12.98
CA LYS A 88 -1.64 11.22 -13.30
C LYS A 88 -2.16 10.13 -12.37
N VAL A 89 -1.35 9.12 -12.09
CA VAL A 89 -1.69 8.05 -11.14
C VAL A 89 -1.92 8.62 -9.74
N ALA A 90 -1.01 9.48 -9.26
CA ALA A 90 -1.14 10.12 -7.96
C ALA A 90 -2.39 11.03 -7.87
N ARG A 91 -2.71 11.77 -8.94
CA ARG A 91 -3.94 12.58 -9.03
C ARG A 91 -5.22 11.74 -9.01
N ALA A 92 -5.15 10.49 -9.44
CA ALA A 92 -6.22 9.51 -9.34
C ALA A 92 -6.17 8.69 -8.03
N SER A 93 -5.39 9.16 -7.05
CA SER A 93 -5.23 8.54 -5.72
C SER A 93 -4.66 7.12 -5.77
N GLY A 94 -3.90 6.82 -6.82
CA GLY A 94 -3.09 5.62 -6.88
C GLY A 94 -1.66 5.87 -6.41
N THR A 95 -1.01 4.81 -5.96
CA THR A 95 0.43 4.76 -5.69
C THR A 95 1.16 4.31 -6.96
N PRO A 96 1.95 5.19 -7.61
CA PRO A 96 2.69 4.82 -8.81
C PRO A 96 3.95 4.02 -8.47
N LEU A 97 4.18 2.92 -9.18
CA LEU A 97 5.45 2.22 -9.23
C LEU A 97 6.06 2.34 -10.62
N ALA A 98 7.34 2.67 -10.72
CA ALA A 98 8.05 2.66 -12.00
C ALA A 98 8.58 1.25 -12.31
N VAL A 99 8.66 0.90 -13.59
CA VAL A 99 9.24 -0.36 -14.09
C VAL A 99 10.37 -0.04 -15.05
N ALA A 100 11.52 -0.67 -14.83
CA ALA A 100 12.72 -0.51 -15.64
C ALA A 100 13.32 -1.86 -16.03
N ASP A 101 13.98 -1.88 -17.17
CA ASP A 101 14.77 -2.99 -17.67
C ASP A 101 16.12 -2.46 -18.13
N GLY A 102 17.16 -2.70 -17.32
CA GLY A 102 18.47 -2.08 -17.49
C GLY A 102 18.38 -0.55 -17.39
N ASP A 103 18.77 0.14 -18.46
CA ASP A 103 18.76 1.59 -18.63
C ASP A 103 17.46 2.12 -19.29
N ARG A 104 16.48 1.25 -19.52
CA ARG A 104 15.21 1.61 -20.16
C ARG A 104 14.09 1.70 -19.14
N LEU A 105 13.48 2.88 -19.01
CA LEU A 105 12.22 3.05 -18.30
C LEU A 105 11.08 2.57 -19.21
N LEU A 106 10.34 1.55 -18.77
CA LEU A 106 9.28 0.95 -19.58
C LEU A 106 7.91 1.57 -19.32
N GLY A 107 7.65 2.02 -18.09
CA GLY A 107 6.36 2.57 -17.73
C GLY A 107 6.12 2.64 -16.22
N ALA A 108 4.85 2.79 -15.85
CA ALA A 108 4.41 2.83 -14.47
C ALA A 108 3.20 1.90 -14.24
N ILE A 109 3.15 1.32 -13.06
CA ILE A 109 2.03 0.54 -12.53
C ILE A 109 1.27 1.46 -11.58
N ALA A 110 -0.05 1.52 -11.73
CA ALA A 110 -0.93 2.20 -10.81
C ALA A 110 -1.47 1.20 -9.78
N LEU A 111 -0.99 1.28 -8.54
CA LEU A 111 -1.62 0.59 -7.42
C LEU A 111 -2.73 1.47 -6.89
N LYS A 112 -3.93 0.93 -6.70
CA LYS A 112 -5.03 1.62 -6.03
C LYS A 112 -5.48 0.78 -4.86
N ASP A 113 -5.60 1.38 -3.69
CA ASP A 113 -6.30 0.74 -2.58
C ASP A 113 -7.78 0.58 -2.93
N ILE A 114 -8.24 -0.66 -2.87
CA ILE A 114 -9.63 -1.00 -3.17
C ILE A 114 -10.41 -0.83 -1.87
N VAL A 115 -11.26 0.18 -1.83
CA VAL A 115 -12.28 0.31 -0.80
C VAL A 115 -13.28 -0.85 -0.96
N LYS A 116 -13.41 -1.69 0.08
CA LYS A 116 -14.30 -2.86 0.04
C LYS A 116 -15.74 -2.42 -0.24
N ALA A 117 -16.40 -3.15 -1.14
CA ALA A 117 -17.80 -2.90 -1.46
C ALA A 117 -18.67 -2.96 -0.18
N GLY A 118 -19.61 -2.03 -0.04
CA GLY A 118 -20.49 -1.95 1.12
C GLY A 118 -19.94 -1.17 2.32
N ILE A 119 -18.65 -0.80 2.35
CA ILE A 119 -18.07 -0.14 3.53
C ILE A 119 -18.70 1.23 3.80
N LYS A 120 -19.13 1.92 2.74
CA LYS A 120 -19.76 3.23 2.85
C LYS A 120 -21.10 3.16 3.57
N GLU A 121 -21.88 2.14 3.26
CA GLU A 121 -23.14 1.85 3.93
C GLU A 121 -22.90 1.47 5.40
N ARG A 122 -21.81 0.74 5.70
CA ARG A 122 -21.42 0.38 7.08
C ARG A 122 -21.00 1.57 7.91
N PHE A 123 -20.14 2.45 7.40
CA PHE A 123 -19.78 3.68 8.12
C PHE A 123 -21.00 4.60 8.30
N ALA A 124 -21.93 4.63 7.35
CA ALA A 124 -23.20 5.33 7.52
C ALA A 124 -24.07 4.71 8.63
N GLU A 125 -24.09 3.38 8.77
CA GLU A 125 -24.78 2.68 9.86
C GLU A 125 -24.16 3.00 11.23
N LEU A 126 -22.83 2.93 11.35
CA LEU A 126 -22.11 3.32 12.56
C LEU A 126 -22.40 4.78 12.95
N ARG A 127 -22.40 5.70 11.98
CA ARG A 127 -22.77 7.10 12.20
C ARG A 127 -24.20 7.25 12.75
N ARG A 128 -25.17 6.47 12.24
CA ARG A 128 -26.56 6.46 12.75
C ARG A 128 -26.65 5.92 14.18
N MET A 129 -25.75 5.04 14.58
CA MET A 129 -25.61 4.56 15.96
C MET A 129 -24.91 5.56 16.89
N GLY A 130 -24.45 6.70 16.36
CA GLY A 130 -23.70 7.71 17.11
C GLY A 130 -22.21 7.42 17.24
N ILE A 131 -21.68 6.47 16.46
CA ILE A 131 -20.27 6.09 16.45
C ILE A 131 -19.55 6.93 15.38
N ARG A 132 -18.56 7.72 15.81
CA ARG A 132 -17.69 8.49 14.90
C ARG A 132 -16.54 7.60 14.40
N THR A 133 -16.27 7.68 13.12
CA THR A 133 -15.29 6.87 12.39
C THR A 133 -14.17 7.76 11.88
N VAL A 134 -12.93 7.47 12.28
CA VAL A 134 -11.75 8.24 11.90
C VAL A 134 -10.75 7.32 11.24
N MET A 135 -10.35 7.63 10.01
CA MET A 135 -9.29 6.90 9.32
C MET A 135 -7.93 7.49 9.71
N ILE A 136 -6.95 6.64 10.02
CA ILE A 136 -5.59 7.08 10.32
C ILE A 136 -4.63 6.32 9.40
N THR A 137 -3.96 7.02 8.49
CA THR A 137 -3.08 6.42 7.48
C THR A 137 -1.70 7.11 7.42
N GLY A 138 -0.69 6.36 7.00
CA GLY A 138 0.63 6.89 6.64
C GLY A 138 0.69 7.47 5.22
N ASP A 139 -0.40 7.38 4.45
CA ASP A 139 -0.46 7.87 3.08
C ASP A 139 -0.43 9.39 2.99
N THR A 140 -0.15 9.87 1.78
CA THR A 140 -0.19 11.31 1.48
C THR A 140 -1.60 11.88 1.69
N PRO A 141 -1.74 13.18 2.02
CA PRO A 141 -3.03 13.80 2.25
C PRO A 141 -4.01 13.66 1.08
N LEU A 142 -3.51 13.65 -0.16
CA LEU A 142 -4.34 13.50 -1.35
C LEU A 142 -4.96 12.10 -1.45
N THR A 143 -4.17 11.05 -1.18
CA THR A 143 -4.65 9.66 -1.18
C THR A 143 -5.62 9.43 -0.03
N ALA A 144 -5.28 9.89 1.17
CA ALA A 144 -6.12 9.77 2.35
C ALA A 144 -7.50 10.44 2.14
N ALA A 145 -7.53 11.67 1.60
CA ALA A 145 -8.78 12.37 1.35
C ALA A 145 -9.68 11.64 0.33
N ALA A 146 -9.09 11.03 -0.71
CA ALA A 146 -9.84 10.29 -1.70
C ALA A 146 -10.41 8.97 -1.14
N ILE A 147 -9.61 8.21 -0.39
CA ILE A 147 -10.09 6.99 0.29
C ILE A 147 -11.15 7.35 1.33
N ALA A 148 -10.99 8.47 2.06
CA ALA A 148 -11.97 8.95 3.02
C ALA A 148 -13.32 9.27 2.34
N ALA A 149 -13.27 9.96 1.19
CA ALA A 149 -14.47 10.30 0.42
C ALA A 149 -15.14 9.05 -0.21
N GLU A 150 -14.35 8.10 -0.69
CA GLU A 150 -14.83 6.84 -1.28
C GLU A 150 -15.46 5.94 -0.20
N SER A 151 -14.80 5.81 0.96
CA SER A 151 -15.28 5.00 2.08
C SER A 151 -16.39 5.67 2.91
N GLY A 152 -16.47 7.00 2.97
CA GLY A 152 -17.50 7.71 3.72
C GLY A 152 -17.26 7.86 5.23
N VAL A 153 -16.02 7.70 5.69
CA VAL A 153 -15.61 7.98 7.08
C VAL A 153 -15.86 9.44 7.48
N ASP A 154 -15.96 9.72 8.78
CA ASP A 154 -16.24 11.07 9.29
C ASP A 154 -15.03 12.01 9.21
N ASP A 155 -13.84 11.46 9.41
CA ASP A 155 -12.60 12.23 9.48
C ASP A 155 -11.39 11.38 9.05
N SER A 156 -10.28 12.03 8.74
CA SER A 156 -9.04 11.36 8.34
C SER A 156 -7.78 12.09 8.79
N LEU A 157 -6.83 11.34 9.36
CA LEU A 157 -5.48 11.80 9.67
C LEU A 157 -4.50 11.13 8.69
N ALA A 158 -3.85 11.93 7.84
CA ALA A 158 -2.88 11.48 6.84
C ALA A 158 -1.44 11.69 7.33
N VAL A 159 -0.50 10.92 6.77
CA VAL A 159 0.93 10.95 7.13
C VAL A 159 1.16 10.75 8.64
N ALA A 160 0.29 10.01 9.30
CA ALA A 160 0.32 9.87 10.75
C ALA A 160 1.53 9.06 11.22
N THR A 161 2.39 9.65 12.05
CA THR A 161 3.45 8.90 12.74
C THR A 161 2.86 7.98 13.81
N PRO A 162 3.57 6.91 14.24
CA PRO A 162 3.10 6.06 15.34
C PRO A 162 2.72 6.85 16.60
N GLU A 163 3.46 7.92 16.93
CA GLU A 163 3.20 8.80 18.06
C GLU A 163 1.91 9.61 17.86
N GLU A 164 1.65 10.09 16.65
CA GLU A 164 0.42 10.83 16.32
C GLU A 164 -0.81 9.91 16.37
N LYS A 165 -0.69 8.65 15.93
CA LYS A 165 -1.77 7.64 16.08
C LYS A 165 -2.13 7.48 17.55
N LEU A 166 -1.13 7.30 18.41
CA LEU A 166 -1.31 7.15 19.85
C LEU A 166 -1.90 8.40 20.50
N ALA A 167 -1.42 9.59 20.10
CA ALA A 167 -1.92 10.87 20.60
C ALA A 167 -3.39 11.09 20.24
N SER A 168 -3.81 10.72 19.01
CA SER A 168 -5.20 10.78 18.57
C SER A 168 -6.13 9.95 19.45
N ILE A 169 -5.75 8.69 19.75
CA ILE A 169 -6.52 7.81 20.64
C ILE A 169 -6.65 8.43 22.03
N ARG A 170 -5.54 8.88 22.62
CA ARG A 170 -5.54 9.49 23.96
C ARG A 170 -6.37 10.78 24.01
N ALA A 171 -6.36 11.58 22.96
CA ALA A 171 -7.15 12.80 22.88
C ALA A 171 -8.66 12.49 22.88
N GLU A 172 -9.09 11.50 22.10
CA GLU A 172 -10.49 11.07 22.07
C GLU A 172 -10.94 10.46 23.42
N GLN A 173 -10.06 9.68 24.07
CA GLN A 173 -10.29 9.13 25.40
C GLN A 173 -10.38 10.23 26.48
N ALA A 174 -9.50 11.23 26.44
CA ALA A 174 -9.54 12.38 27.34
C ALA A 174 -10.81 13.24 27.14
N GLY A 175 -11.38 13.20 25.94
CA GLY A 175 -12.71 13.75 25.62
C GLY A 175 -13.88 12.93 26.17
N GLY A 176 -13.64 11.86 26.93
CA GLY A 176 -14.65 11.02 27.55
C GLY A 176 -15.26 9.96 26.63
N LYS A 177 -14.64 9.69 25.47
CA LYS A 177 -15.15 8.70 24.51
C LYS A 177 -14.53 7.32 24.75
N LEU A 178 -15.33 6.28 24.53
CA LEU A 178 -14.81 4.93 24.32
C LEU A 178 -14.24 4.85 22.91
N VAL A 179 -13.07 4.23 22.77
CA VAL A 179 -12.29 4.22 21.52
C VAL A 179 -12.00 2.77 21.17
N ALA A 180 -12.54 2.35 20.03
CA ALA A 180 -12.15 1.12 19.38
C ALA A 180 -11.16 1.42 18.26
N MET A 181 -10.11 0.61 18.13
CA MET A 181 -9.12 0.71 17.07
C MET A 181 -9.04 -0.61 16.32
N CYS A 182 -9.05 -0.56 14.99
CA CYS A 182 -8.72 -1.69 14.13
C CYS A 182 -7.37 -1.45 13.45
N GLY A 183 -6.53 -2.49 13.36
CA GLY A 183 -5.22 -2.39 12.71
C GLY A 183 -4.63 -3.74 12.33
N ASP A 184 -3.68 -3.75 11.41
CA ASP A 184 -3.07 -4.95 10.85
C ASP A 184 -1.53 -4.89 10.80
N GLY A 185 -0.94 -3.70 10.88
CA GLY A 185 0.50 -3.50 10.77
C GLY A 185 1.25 -3.56 12.11
N THR A 186 2.55 -3.83 12.05
CA THR A 186 3.47 -3.67 13.20
C THR A 186 3.42 -2.26 13.80
N ASN A 187 3.15 -1.26 12.95
CA ASN A 187 3.01 0.14 13.35
C ASN A 187 1.68 0.43 14.08
N ASP A 188 0.71 -0.48 14.01
CA ASP A 188 -0.58 -0.34 14.68
C ASP A 188 -0.61 -1.07 16.03
N ALA A 189 0.37 -1.92 16.32
CA ALA A 189 0.48 -2.59 17.61
C ALA A 189 0.57 -1.61 18.81
N PRO A 190 1.42 -0.56 18.78
CA PRO A 190 1.47 0.41 19.89
C PRO A 190 0.15 1.15 20.17
N PRO A 191 -0.58 1.67 19.16
CA PRO A 191 -1.87 2.33 19.40
C PRO A 191 -3.04 1.35 19.66
N LEU A 192 -2.96 0.07 19.26
CA LEU A 192 -3.99 -0.94 19.58
C LEU A 192 -4.10 -1.21 21.09
N ALA A 193 -2.96 -1.28 21.79
CA ALA A 193 -2.92 -1.65 23.21
C ALA A 193 -3.64 -0.68 24.18
N PRO A 194 -3.52 0.67 24.05
CA PRO A 194 -4.22 1.61 24.92
C PRO A 194 -5.66 1.90 24.48
N ALA A 195 -6.12 1.40 23.32
CA ALA A 195 -7.52 1.50 22.94
C ALA A 195 -8.41 0.74 23.94
N HIS A 196 -9.66 1.16 24.11
CA HIS A 196 -10.60 0.43 24.96
C HIS A 196 -10.97 -0.93 24.34
N VAL A 197 -11.00 -0.98 23.01
CA VAL A 197 -11.16 -2.22 22.22
C VAL A 197 -10.16 -2.18 21.07
N GLY A 198 -9.09 -2.97 21.15
CA GLY A 198 -8.16 -3.20 20.04
C GLY A 198 -8.55 -4.43 19.23
N VAL A 199 -8.81 -4.27 17.93
CA VAL A 199 -9.12 -5.35 17.00
C VAL A 199 -7.99 -5.50 15.99
N ALA A 200 -7.30 -6.64 16.04
CA ALA A 200 -6.27 -6.99 15.07
C ALA A 200 -6.89 -7.79 13.91
N ILE A 201 -6.42 -7.55 12.69
CA ILE A 201 -6.83 -8.35 11.52
C ILE A 201 -6.01 -9.65 11.49
N ASN A 202 -6.62 -10.80 11.16
CA ASN A 202 -5.95 -12.11 11.16
C ASN A 202 -4.78 -12.19 10.16
N THR A 203 -4.90 -11.52 9.01
CA THR A 203 -3.79 -11.36 8.06
C THR A 203 -2.71 -10.38 8.53
N GLY A 204 -2.94 -9.66 9.63
CA GLY A 204 -2.03 -8.70 10.21
C GLY A 204 -0.79 -9.33 10.85
N THR A 205 0.17 -8.50 11.24
CA THR A 205 1.44 -8.96 11.82
C THR A 205 1.22 -9.62 13.18
N GLN A 206 2.16 -10.47 13.60
CA GLN A 206 2.11 -11.11 14.91
C GLN A 206 2.05 -10.06 16.04
N ALA A 207 2.82 -8.98 15.91
CA ALA A 207 2.81 -7.88 16.86
C ALA A 207 1.42 -7.22 17.01
N ALA A 208 0.69 -7.01 15.90
CA ALA A 208 -0.66 -6.45 15.96
C ALA A 208 -1.63 -7.41 16.66
N ARG A 209 -1.55 -8.71 16.35
CA ARG A 209 -2.41 -9.76 16.95
C ARG A 209 -2.17 -9.95 18.44
N GLU A 210 -0.94 -9.78 18.91
CA GLU A 210 -0.60 -9.86 20.34
C GLU A 210 -1.00 -8.58 21.11
N ALA A 211 -1.04 -7.42 20.44
CA ALA A 211 -1.41 -6.15 21.05
C ALA A 211 -2.93 -5.93 21.12
N GLY A 212 -3.70 -6.49 20.20
CA GLY A 212 -5.17 -6.38 20.18
C GLY A 212 -5.85 -7.26 21.24
N ASN A 213 -7.03 -6.83 21.71
CA ASN A 213 -7.87 -7.63 22.60
C ASN A 213 -8.68 -8.68 21.82
N MET A 214 -8.93 -8.43 20.53
CA MET A 214 -9.70 -9.28 19.63
C MET A 214 -8.94 -9.47 18.32
N VAL A 215 -9.17 -10.61 17.65
CA VAL A 215 -8.63 -10.89 16.31
C VAL A 215 -9.80 -11.18 15.37
N ASP A 216 -9.92 -10.40 14.29
CA ASP A 216 -10.89 -10.64 13.20
C ASP A 216 -10.33 -11.71 12.25
N LEU A 217 -10.88 -12.93 12.35
CA LEU A 217 -10.49 -14.10 11.58
C LEU A 217 -10.82 -13.99 10.09
N ASP A 218 -11.95 -13.37 9.76
CA ASP A 218 -12.45 -13.25 8.39
C ASP A 218 -11.77 -12.10 7.64
N SER A 219 -11.09 -11.21 8.38
CA SER A 219 -10.42 -10.03 7.83
C SER A 219 -11.37 -9.23 6.94
N ASN A 220 -12.64 -9.22 7.31
CA ASN A 220 -13.73 -8.69 6.53
C ASN A 220 -14.60 -7.84 7.47
N PRO A 221 -14.64 -6.51 7.26
CA PRO A 221 -15.48 -5.62 8.07
C PRO A 221 -16.99 -5.78 7.78
N ALA A 222 -17.43 -6.90 7.19
CA ALA A 222 -18.78 -7.14 6.68
C ALA A 222 -19.73 -7.73 7.72
#